data_AF-A0A7V9MZP8-F1
#
_entry.id   AF-A0A7V9MZP8-F1
#
_cell.length_a   1.000
_cell.length_b   1.000
_cell.length_c   1.000
_cell.angle_alpha   90.00
_cell.angle_beta   90.00
_cell.angle_gamma   90.00
#
_symmetry.space_group_name_H-M   'P 1'
#
loop_
_entity.id
_entity.type
_entity.pdbx_description
1 polymer ?
#
loop_
_entity_poly.entity_id
_entity_poly.type
_entity_poly.pdbx_seq_one_letter_code
_entity_poly.pdbx_strand_id
1 'polypeptide(L)'
;MTKQGLMISTFSAVLLATGAVLAADHPGQKFQISPTALAKPYATPAAGNEPATIPRPAGTMPEVPKGFAVSVLAENLSSPRWMAVAPNGDIFLAEPGGDYKARAGGKITLLRDTNNDGKADQRFTFLPGAAGFVYPHGLAFQGGYLYVGDVRG
;
A
#
# COMPACT_ATOMS: atom_id res chain seq x y z
N MET A 1 42.88 -8.84 69.17
CA MET A 1 43.58 -10.15 69.15
C MET A 1 42.52 -11.15 68.71
N THR A 2 42.55 -11.85 67.58
CA THR A 2 43.64 -12.47 66.79
C THR A 2 43.14 -12.74 65.35
N LYS A 3 44.08 -12.88 64.42
CA LYS A 3 43.97 -12.92 62.94
C LYS A 3 43.34 -14.20 62.32
N GLN A 4 43.09 -14.08 61.00
CA GLN A 4 43.06 -15.07 59.89
C GLN A 4 41.66 -15.61 59.52
N GLY A 5 41.24 -15.72 58.25
CA GLY A 5 41.98 -15.64 56.99
C GLY A 5 41.08 -15.51 55.75
N LEU A 6 41.79 -15.24 54.66
CA LEU A 6 41.44 -15.01 53.26
C LEU A 6 40.68 -16.17 52.58
N MET A 7 39.67 -15.88 51.73
CA MET A 7 39.61 -16.41 50.36
C MET A 7 38.63 -15.63 49.47
N ILE A 8 39.21 -15.18 48.36
CA ILE A 8 38.64 -14.46 47.22
C ILE A 8 38.03 -15.49 46.26
N SER A 9 36.86 -15.20 45.67
CA SER A 9 36.55 -15.68 44.32
C SER A 9 35.42 -14.87 43.70
N THR A 10 35.75 -13.73 43.10
CA THR A 10 34.90 -13.05 42.12
C THR A 10 35.04 -13.76 40.78
N PHE A 11 34.00 -14.45 40.33
CA PHE A 11 33.90 -14.92 38.94
C PHE A 11 33.38 -13.76 38.08
N SER A 12 34.30 -12.95 37.53
CA SER A 12 33.97 -12.06 36.42
C SER A 12 33.94 -12.88 35.13
N ALA A 13 32.75 -13.25 34.67
CA ALA A 13 32.55 -13.74 33.32
C ALA A 13 32.59 -12.54 32.36
N VAL A 14 33.74 -12.32 31.72
CA VAL A 14 33.83 -11.42 30.55
C VAL A 14 33.26 -12.19 29.36
N LEU A 15 32.02 -11.89 29.00
CA LEU A 15 31.43 -12.35 27.75
C LEU A 15 32.00 -11.47 26.63
N LEU A 16 33.06 -11.93 25.97
CA LEU A 16 33.56 -11.33 24.73
C LEU A 16 32.52 -11.54 23.63
N ALA A 17 31.65 -10.54 23.44
CA ALA A 17 30.84 -10.45 22.23
C ALA A 17 31.78 -10.03 21.08
N THR A 18 32.32 -11.02 20.35
CA THR A 18 32.98 -10.78 19.06
C THR A 18 31.90 -10.44 18.03
N GLY A 19 31.45 -9.19 18.02
CA GLY A 19 30.72 -8.64 16.88
C GLY A 19 31.71 -8.46 15.73
N ALA A 20 31.48 -9.13 14.61
CA ALA A 20 32.21 -8.83 13.38
C ALA A 20 31.91 -7.38 13.00
N VAL A 21 32.90 -6.49 13.17
CA VAL A 21 32.85 -5.15 12.60
C VAL A 21 32.97 -5.33 11.09
N LEU A 22 31.88 -5.12 10.35
CA LEU A 22 31.95 -5.02 8.90
C LEU A 22 32.78 -3.77 8.60
N ALA A 23 33.95 -3.96 7.98
CA ALA A 23 34.78 -2.85 7.56
C ALA A 23 33.99 -1.92 6.64
N ALA A 24 34.10 -0.61 6.86
CA ALA A 24 33.41 0.37 6.02
C ALA A 24 33.97 0.36 4.60
N ASP A 25 33.07 0.42 3.62
CA ASP A 25 33.46 0.43 2.21
C ASP A 25 34.30 1.67 1.87
N HIS A 26 35.28 1.53 0.95
CA HIS A 26 36.18 2.61 0.56
C HIS A 26 36.33 2.78 -0.96
N PRO A 27 36.66 4.00 -1.45
CA PRO A 27 36.88 4.23 -2.88
C PRO A 27 37.97 3.32 -3.46
N GLY A 28 37.70 2.73 -4.63
CA GLY A 28 38.61 1.77 -5.30
C GLY A 28 38.45 0.31 -4.87
N GLN A 29 37.60 0.03 -3.87
CA GLN A 29 37.24 -1.33 -3.47
C GLN A 29 36.52 -2.06 -4.61
N LYS A 30 36.94 -3.28 -4.89
CA LYS A 30 36.33 -4.14 -5.91
C LYS A 30 35.50 -5.21 -5.22
N PHE A 31 34.21 -5.27 -5.55
CA PHE A 31 33.31 -6.31 -5.10
C PHE A 31 33.14 -7.33 -6.23
N GLN A 32 33.41 -8.60 -5.95
CA GLN A 32 33.11 -9.70 -6.86
C GLN A 32 31.98 -10.53 -6.24
N ILE A 33 30.81 -10.49 -6.87
CA ILE A 33 29.63 -11.24 -6.42
C ILE A 33 29.48 -12.45 -7.35
N SER A 34 29.68 -13.66 -6.80
CA SER A 34 29.40 -14.92 -7.52
C SER A 34 27.98 -15.39 -7.20
N PRO A 35 27.18 -15.83 -8.18
CA PRO A 35 25.86 -16.42 -7.92
C PRO A 35 25.89 -17.60 -6.94
N THR A 36 26.99 -18.35 -6.91
CA THR A 36 27.17 -19.48 -5.99
C THR A 36 27.47 -19.06 -4.54
N ALA A 37 27.88 -17.81 -4.33
CA ALA A 37 28.19 -17.24 -3.01
C ALA A 37 27.00 -16.49 -2.40
N LEU A 38 25.86 -16.42 -3.10
CA LEU A 38 24.63 -15.83 -2.60
C LEU A 38 23.90 -16.80 -1.66
N ALA A 39 23.17 -16.25 -0.69
CA ALA A 39 22.22 -17.04 0.07
C ALA A 39 21.20 -17.69 -0.88
N LYS A 40 20.76 -18.91 -0.55
CA LYS A 40 19.73 -19.60 -1.33
C LYS A 40 18.45 -18.75 -1.37
N PRO A 41 17.66 -18.78 -2.45
CA PRO A 41 16.33 -18.20 -2.45
C PRO A 41 15.54 -18.67 -1.22
N TYR A 42 14.87 -17.73 -0.54
CA TYR A 42 14.11 -17.99 0.69
C TYR A 42 14.96 -18.46 1.90
N ALA A 43 16.25 -18.10 1.95
CA ALA A 43 17.11 -18.38 3.12
C ALA A 43 16.60 -17.74 4.43
N THR A 44 15.74 -16.72 4.34
CA THR A 44 15.00 -16.16 5.47
C THR A 44 13.50 -16.24 5.20
N PRO A 45 12.66 -16.32 6.25
CA PRO A 45 11.22 -16.15 6.10
C PRO A 45 10.88 -14.83 5.41
N ALA A 46 9.82 -14.83 4.60
CA ALA A 46 9.28 -13.60 4.04
C ALA A 46 8.65 -12.76 5.15
N ALA A 47 8.91 -11.45 5.14
CA ALA A 47 8.24 -10.48 6.00
C ALA A 47 7.36 -9.58 5.14
N GLY A 48 6.08 -9.45 5.51
CA GLY A 48 5.18 -8.44 4.97
C GLY A 48 5.14 -7.23 5.89
N ASN A 49 5.29 -6.03 5.34
CA ASN A 49 5.11 -4.78 6.07
C ASN A 49 3.89 -4.04 5.51
N GLU A 50 2.71 -4.60 5.77
CA GLU A 50 1.47 -4.00 5.31
C GLU A 50 1.14 -2.75 6.14
N PRO A 51 0.65 -1.66 5.51
CA PRO A 51 0.27 -0.46 6.22
C PRO A 51 -0.92 -0.73 7.13
N ALA A 52 -0.90 -0.15 8.33
CA ALA A 52 -2.08 -0.10 9.19
C ALA A 52 -3.02 1.00 8.71
N THR A 53 -4.29 0.66 8.47
CA THR A 53 -5.32 1.65 8.17
C THR A 53 -5.72 2.38 9.45
N ILE A 54 -5.45 3.68 9.51
CA ILE A 54 -5.89 4.54 10.61
C ILE A 54 -7.11 5.34 10.14
N PRO A 55 -8.23 5.35 10.90
CA PRO A 55 -9.37 6.18 10.56
C PRO A 55 -8.97 7.66 10.47
N ARG A 56 -9.42 8.34 9.42
CA ARG A 56 -9.25 9.78 9.27
C ARG A 56 -9.95 10.48 10.45
N PRO A 57 -9.26 11.34 11.23
CA PRO A 57 -9.92 12.10 12.28
C PRO A 57 -11.03 12.98 11.71
N ALA A 58 -12.13 13.12 12.47
CA ALA A 58 -13.29 13.88 12.03
C ALA A 58 -12.91 15.33 11.67
N GLY A 59 -13.46 15.83 10.56
CA GLY A 59 -13.20 17.20 10.08
C GLY A 59 -11.80 17.43 9.48
N THR A 60 -10.93 16.43 9.45
CA THR A 60 -9.57 16.59 8.91
C THR A 60 -9.57 16.44 7.40
N MET A 61 -9.00 17.41 6.69
CA MET A 61 -8.81 17.39 5.24
C MET A 61 -7.34 17.61 4.88
N PRO A 62 -6.87 17.14 3.71
CA PRO A 62 -5.52 17.44 3.23
C PRO A 62 -5.28 18.94 3.11
N GLU A 63 -4.08 19.38 3.48
CA GLU A 63 -3.62 20.71 3.14
C GLU A 63 -3.35 20.80 1.64
N VAL A 64 -3.81 21.88 1.01
CA VAL A 64 -3.66 22.11 -0.43
C VAL A 64 -3.03 23.48 -0.68
N PRO A 65 -2.31 23.67 -1.80
CA PRO A 65 -1.74 24.97 -2.14
C PRO A 65 -2.77 26.09 -2.19
N LYS A 66 -2.33 27.33 -2.01
CA LYS A 66 -3.20 28.51 -2.10
C LYS A 66 -3.94 28.54 -3.45
N GLY A 67 -5.25 28.77 -3.39
CA GLY A 67 -6.13 28.79 -4.57
C GLY A 67 -6.79 27.45 -4.90
N PHE A 68 -6.44 26.37 -4.18
CA PHE A 68 -7.10 25.08 -4.28
C PHE A 68 -8.03 24.85 -3.09
N ALA A 69 -9.05 24.02 -3.31
CA ALA A 69 -9.92 23.49 -2.28
C ALA A 69 -10.06 21.98 -2.48
N VAL A 70 -10.27 21.25 -1.40
CA VAL A 70 -10.54 19.80 -1.42
C VAL A 70 -11.84 19.52 -0.68
N SER A 71 -12.68 18.69 -1.28
CA SER A 71 -13.91 18.19 -0.70
C SER A 71 -13.97 16.67 -0.87
N VAL A 72 -14.84 16.03 -0.09
CA VAL A 72 -15.12 14.61 -0.26
C VAL A 72 -16.21 14.44 -1.31
N LEU A 73 -15.87 13.85 -2.44
CA LEU A 73 -16.83 13.53 -3.52
C LEU A 73 -17.76 12.36 -3.13
N ALA A 74 -17.19 11.28 -2.59
CA ALA A 74 -17.90 10.06 -2.22
C ALA A 74 -17.13 9.27 -1.14
N GLU A 75 -17.87 8.62 -0.23
CA GLU A 75 -17.32 7.74 0.82
C GLU A 75 -17.90 6.31 0.72
N ASN A 76 -17.47 5.40 1.59
CA ASN A 76 -17.98 4.01 1.65
C ASN A 76 -17.84 3.28 0.30
N LEU A 77 -16.62 3.32 -0.25
CA LEU A 77 -16.25 2.69 -1.51
C LEU A 77 -15.41 1.44 -1.24
N SER A 78 -15.48 0.46 -2.14
CA SER A 78 -14.75 -0.80 -2.07
C SER A 78 -13.44 -0.71 -2.84
N SER A 79 -12.37 -0.34 -2.12
CA SER A 79 -11.00 -0.21 -2.66
C SER A 79 -10.91 0.60 -3.95
N PRO A 80 -11.42 1.84 -4.01
CA PRO A 80 -11.44 2.64 -5.24
C PRO A 80 -10.04 2.82 -5.83
N ARG A 81 -9.88 2.62 -7.15
CA ARG A 81 -8.55 2.65 -7.82
C ARG A 81 -8.39 3.67 -8.93
N TRP A 82 -9.37 3.79 -9.81
CA TRP A 82 -9.26 4.64 -11.00
C TRP A 82 -10.58 5.33 -11.29
N MET A 83 -10.50 6.53 -11.85
CA MET A 83 -11.66 7.31 -12.26
C MET A 83 -11.54 7.74 -13.72
N ALA A 84 -12.67 7.82 -14.41
CA ALA A 84 -12.80 8.46 -15.72
C ALA A 84 -14.03 9.38 -15.72
N VAL A 85 -13.84 10.61 -16.20
CA VAL A 85 -14.93 11.59 -16.33
C VAL A 85 -15.53 11.47 -17.72
N ALA A 86 -16.84 11.25 -17.80
CA ALA A 86 -17.57 11.22 -19.05
C ALA A 86 -17.85 12.66 -19.56
N PRO A 87 -18.13 12.85 -20.86
CA PRO A 87 -18.43 14.18 -21.42
C PRO A 87 -19.62 14.91 -20.77
N ASN A 88 -20.54 14.18 -20.13
CA ASN A 88 -21.68 14.74 -19.40
C ASN A 88 -21.37 15.09 -17.94
N GLY A 89 -20.13 14.91 -17.48
CA GLY A 89 -19.69 15.19 -16.11
C GLY A 89 -19.80 14.01 -15.14
N ASP A 90 -20.40 12.89 -15.53
CA ASP A 90 -20.45 11.69 -14.68
C ASP A 90 -19.05 11.14 -14.43
N ILE A 91 -18.82 10.65 -13.22
CA ILE A 91 -17.57 10.01 -12.82
C ILE A 91 -17.78 8.51 -12.75
N PHE A 92 -17.06 7.79 -13.59
CA PHE A 92 -16.97 6.33 -13.55
C PHE A 92 -15.79 5.94 -12.68
N LEU A 93 -16.02 5.05 -11.72
CA LEU A 93 -15.07 4.65 -10.69
C LEU A 93 -14.89 3.13 -10.70
N ALA A 94 -13.64 2.68 -10.83
CA ALA A 94 -13.29 1.28 -10.68
C ALA A 94 -13.16 0.92 -9.20
N GLU A 95 -13.98 -0.03 -8.75
CA GLU A 95 -13.99 -0.60 -7.41
C GLU A 95 -13.68 -2.11 -7.49
N PRO A 96 -12.41 -2.51 -7.49
CA PRO A 96 -12.00 -3.90 -7.66
C PRO A 96 -12.49 -4.89 -6.59
N GLY A 97 -13.13 -4.43 -5.53
CA GLY A 97 -13.31 -5.24 -4.34
C GLY A 97 -12.00 -5.30 -3.54
N GLY A 98 -12.08 -5.71 -2.28
CA GLY A 98 -10.95 -5.76 -1.35
C GLY A 98 -9.81 -6.67 -1.80
N ASP A 99 -9.51 -7.70 -1.00
CA ASP A 99 -8.32 -8.55 -1.18
C ASP A 99 -8.02 -8.87 -2.66
N TYR A 100 -6.88 -8.34 -3.12
CA TYR A 100 -6.38 -8.55 -4.48
C TYR A 100 -6.05 -10.03 -4.75
N LYS A 101 -6.20 -10.96 -3.81
CA LYS A 101 -6.12 -12.42 -4.01
C LYS A 101 -7.50 -13.07 -4.13
N ALA A 102 -8.53 -12.52 -3.49
CA ALA A 102 -9.80 -13.19 -3.25
C ALA A 102 -10.73 -13.39 -4.47
N ARG A 103 -10.37 -12.89 -5.67
CA ARG A 103 -11.20 -12.95 -6.90
C ARG A 103 -12.69 -12.71 -6.64
N ALA A 104 -13.03 -11.81 -5.72
CA ALA A 104 -14.39 -11.64 -5.21
C ALA A 104 -15.33 -10.91 -6.20
N GLY A 105 -14.82 -10.54 -7.39
CA GLY A 105 -15.50 -9.70 -8.36
C GLY A 105 -15.42 -8.22 -7.99
N GLY A 106 -15.12 -7.37 -8.97
CA GLY A 106 -15.13 -5.92 -8.82
C GLY A 106 -16.31 -5.28 -9.54
N LYS A 107 -16.51 -3.98 -9.38
CA LYS A 107 -17.57 -3.25 -10.07
C LYS A 107 -17.09 -1.92 -10.63
N ILE A 108 -17.82 -1.41 -11.62
CA ILE A 108 -17.72 -0.02 -12.03
C ILE A 108 -18.92 0.72 -11.45
N THR A 109 -18.65 1.79 -10.72
CA THR A 109 -19.65 2.68 -10.12
C THR A 109 -19.74 3.97 -10.90
N LEU A 110 -20.95 4.46 -11.14
CA LEU A 110 -21.22 5.79 -11.66
C LEU A 110 -21.58 6.70 -10.48
N LEU A 111 -20.90 7.83 -10.40
CA LEU A 111 -21.13 8.92 -9.47
C LEU A 111 -21.58 10.16 -10.26
N ARG A 112 -22.69 10.76 -9.85
CA ARG A 112 -23.25 11.96 -10.49
C ARG A 112 -23.46 13.06 -9.47
N ASP A 113 -22.91 14.22 -9.76
CA ASP A 113 -23.16 15.49 -9.08
C ASP A 113 -24.16 16.29 -9.94
N THR A 114 -25.33 16.61 -9.39
CA THR A 114 -26.42 17.29 -10.11
C THR A 114 -26.48 18.78 -9.84
N ASN A 115 -25.82 19.24 -8.76
CA ASN A 115 -25.84 20.62 -8.32
C ASN A 115 -24.47 21.32 -8.46
N ASN A 116 -23.44 20.59 -8.89
CA ASN A 116 -22.05 21.04 -9.06
C ASN A 116 -21.39 21.53 -7.76
N ASP A 117 -21.76 20.96 -6.61
CA ASP A 117 -21.16 21.29 -5.31
C ASP A 117 -19.89 20.47 -4.99
N GLY A 118 -19.50 19.58 -5.90
CA GLY A 118 -18.35 18.71 -5.77
C GLY A 118 -18.63 17.45 -4.94
N LYS A 119 -19.89 17.11 -4.69
CA LYS A 119 -20.32 15.87 -4.04
C LYS A 119 -21.25 15.09 -4.97
N ALA A 120 -21.11 13.78 -4.97
CA ALA A 120 -22.00 12.93 -5.74
C ALA A 120 -23.36 12.83 -5.04
N ASP A 121 -24.40 13.36 -5.68
CA ASP A 121 -25.80 13.21 -5.26
C ASP A 121 -26.34 11.81 -5.53
N GLN A 122 -25.84 11.17 -6.59
CA GLN A 122 -26.32 9.87 -7.03
C GLN A 122 -25.16 8.89 -7.21
N ARG A 123 -25.43 7.63 -6.88
CA ARG A 123 -24.52 6.50 -7.02
C ARG A 123 -25.24 5.32 -7.64
N PHE A 124 -24.68 4.77 -8.71
CA PHE A 124 -25.21 3.58 -9.38
C PHE A 124 -24.11 2.56 -9.61
N THR A 125 -24.44 1.27 -9.50
CA THR A 125 -23.59 0.22 -10.06
C THR A 125 -23.78 0.22 -11.57
N PHE A 126 -22.80 0.75 -12.31
CA PHE A 126 -22.85 0.81 -13.77
C PHE A 126 -22.57 -0.57 -14.38
N LEU A 127 -21.53 -1.25 -13.90
CA LEU A 127 -21.22 -2.62 -14.26
C LEU A 127 -20.97 -3.44 -12.99
N PRO A 128 -21.78 -4.47 -12.70
CA PRO A 128 -21.57 -5.33 -11.54
C PRO A 128 -20.43 -6.33 -11.78
N GLY A 129 -19.93 -6.97 -10.73
CA GLY A 129 -18.94 -8.06 -10.88
C GLY A 129 -19.47 -9.26 -11.66
N ALA A 130 -20.79 -9.48 -11.67
CA ALA A 130 -21.43 -10.47 -12.53
C ALA A 130 -21.26 -10.19 -14.04
N ALA A 131 -20.85 -8.97 -14.42
CA ALA A 131 -20.49 -8.65 -15.80
C ALA A 131 -19.13 -9.25 -16.23
N GLY A 132 -18.43 -9.94 -15.32
CA GLY A 132 -17.19 -10.66 -15.60
C GLY A 132 -15.96 -10.08 -14.93
N PHE A 133 -16.04 -8.85 -14.41
CA PHE A 133 -14.90 -8.15 -13.81
C PHE A 133 -14.40 -8.81 -12.53
N VAL A 134 -13.15 -9.26 -12.53
CA VAL A 134 -12.47 -9.82 -11.36
C VAL A 134 -11.71 -8.77 -10.56
N TYR A 135 -11.00 -7.86 -11.23
CA TYR A 135 -10.20 -6.80 -10.60
C TYR A 135 -10.07 -5.57 -11.51
N PRO A 136 -11.17 -4.82 -11.73
CA PRO A 136 -11.19 -3.64 -12.58
C PRO A 136 -10.27 -2.56 -12.04
N HIS A 137 -9.50 -1.95 -12.93
CA HIS A 137 -8.54 -0.91 -12.61
C HIS A 137 -8.66 0.23 -13.62
N GLY A 138 -7.95 0.19 -14.76
CA GLY A 138 -7.92 1.30 -15.71
C GLY A 138 -9.27 1.57 -16.36
N LEU A 139 -9.63 2.85 -16.54
CA LEU A 139 -10.83 3.30 -17.24
C LEU A 139 -10.48 4.35 -18.29
N ALA A 140 -11.04 4.25 -19.49
CA ALA A 140 -10.88 5.26 -20.54
C ALA A 140 -12.12 5.35 -21.44
N PHE A 141 -12.50 6.57 -21.83
CA PHE A 141 -13.54 6.80 -22.83
C PHE A 141 -12.90 7.03 -24.20
N GLN A 142 -13.39 6.30 -25.21
CA GLN A 142 -13.02 6.57 -26.60
C GLN A 142 -14.11 6.09 -27.57
N GLY A 143 -14.46 6.94 -28.54
CA GLY A 143 -15.43 6.58 -29.59
C GLY A 143 -16.83 6.22 -29.06
N GLY A 144 -17.26 6.76 -27.92
CA GLY A 144 -18.53 6.41 -27.28
C GLY A 144 -18.51 5.14 -26.43
N TYR A 145 -17.36 4.48 -26.31
CA TYR A 145 -17.17 3.29 -25.49
C TYR A 145 -16.40 3.62 -24.22
N LEU A 146 -16.73 2.89 -23.14
CA LEU A 146 -15.90 2.79 -21.95
C LEU A 146 -15.03 1.54 -22.05
N TYR A 147 -13.71 1.74 -22.08
CA TYR A 147 -12.73 0.68 -21.98
C TYR A 147 -12.38 0.45 -20.52
N VAL A 148 -12.39 -0.80 -20.09
CA VAL A 148 -12.05 -1.23 -18.73
C VAL A 148 -10.86 -2.18 -18.80
N GLY A 149 -9.78 -1.82 -18.11
CA GLY A 149 -8.67 -2.72 -17.86
C GLY A 149 -8.94 -3.54 -16.61
N ASP A 150 -9.19 -4.83 -16.78
CA ASP A 150 -9.26 -5.79 -15.68
C ASP A 150 -7.90 -6.49 -15.50
N VAL A 151 -7.36 -6.46 -14.28
CA VAL A 151 -6.04 -7.03 -13.99
C VAL A 151 -6.11 -8.57 -13.96
N ARG A 152 -7.30 -9.18 -13.88
CA ARG A 152 -7.49 -10.62 -13.65
C ARG A 152 -8.56 -11.32 -14.48
N GLY A 153 -9.33 -10.61 -15.31
CA GLY A 153 -10.22 -11.20 -16.32
C GLY A 153 -11.57 -10.54 -16.35
#